data_AF-A0A0B2Q198-F1
#
_entry.id   AF-A0A0B2Q198-F1
#
_cell.length_a   1.000
_cell.length_b   1.000
_cell.length_c   1.000
_cell.angle_alpha   90.00
_cell.angle_beta   90.00
_cell.angle_gamma   90.00
#
_symmetry.space_group_name_H-M   'P 1'
#
loop_
_entity.id
_entity.type
_entity.pdbx_description
1 polymer ?
#
loop_
_entity_poly.entity_id
_entity_poly.type
_entity_poly.pdbx_seq_one_letter_code
_entity_poly.pdbx_strand_id
1 'polypeptide(L)' 'MKRFVIPVSYLNQPSFQDLLSEAEEEFGYDHPMGGLTIPCSEDTFQRITSFLN' A
#
# COMPACT_ATOMS: atom_id res chain seq x y z
N MET A 1 7.77 -14.00 2.09
CA MET A 1 7.65 -12.69 1.41
C MET A 1 7.06 -12.91 0.04
N LYS A 2 5.89 -12.36 -0.22
CA LYS A 2 5.22 -12.42 -1.51
C LYS A 2 5.31 -11.04 -2.16
N ARG A 3 5.62 -10.98 -3.45
CA ARG A 3 5.68 -9.71 -4.20
C ARG A 3 4.38 -9.55 -4.95
N PHE A 4 3.77 -8.37 -4.81
CA PHE A 4 2.57 -7.99 -5.56
C PHE A 4 2.94 -6.94 -6.59
N VAL A 5 2.39 -7.06 -7.79
CA VAL A 5 2.50 -6.05 -8.85
C VAL A 5 1.11 -5.45 -9.02
N ILE A 6 1.01 -4.14 -8.86
CA ILE A 6 -0.23 -3.40 -9.01
C ILE A 6 -0.05 -2.28 -10.04
N PRO A 7 -1.11 -1.87 -10.75
CA PRO A 7 -1.08 -0.66 -11.57
C PRO A 7 -0.77 0.57 -10.72
N VAL A 8 0.06 1.47 -11.25
CA VAL A 8 0.38 2.76 -10.58
C VAL A 8 -0.88 3.61 -10.34
N SER A 9 -1.91 3.44 -11.17
CA SER A 9 -3.21 4.12 -11.01
C SER A 9 -3.90 3.81 -9.68
N TYR A 10 -3.58 2.69 -9.03
CA TYR A 10 -4.19 2.31 -7.75
C TYR A 10 -3.73 3.23 -6.62
N LEU A 11 -2.54 3.82 -6.75
CA LEU A 11 -2.05 4.80 -5.79
C LEU A 11 -2.99 6.00 -5.71
N ASN A 12 -3.74 6.34 -6.77
CA ASN A 12 -4.70 7.46 -6.76
C ASN A 12 -6.08 7.09 -6.20
N GLN A 13 -6.31 5.84 -5.83
CA GLN A 13 -7.60 5.40 -5.29
C GLN A 13 -7.72 5.81 -3.83
N PRO A 14 -8.87 6.35 -3.38
CA PRO A 14 -9.03 6.83 -2.00
C PRO A 14 -8.64 5.77 -0.95
N SER A 15 -9.09 4.54 -1.13
CA SER A 15 -8.77 3.44 -0.22
C SER A 15 -7.29 3.08 -0.16
N PHE A 16 -6.54 3.34 -1.24
CA PHE A 16 -5.09 3.15 -1.25
C PHE A 16 -4.38 4.35 -0.62
N GLN A 17 -4.89 5.57 -0.81
CA GLN A 17 -4.41 6.77 -0.14
C GLN A 17 -4.55 6.68 1.39
N ASP A 18 -5.65 6.10 1.89
CA ASP A 18 -5.82 5.85 3.33
C ASP A 18 -4.70 4.95 3.88
N LEU A 19 -4.34 3.89 3.14
CA LEU A 19 -3.21 3.01 3.50
C LEU A 19 -1.86 3.72 3.44
N LEU A 20 -1.67 4.64 2.48
CA LEU A 20 -0.45 5.43 2.36
C LEU A 20 -0.32 6.42 3.53
N SER A 21 -1.43 7.04 3.95
CA SER A 21 -1.45 7.91 5.12
C SER A 21 -1.09 7.13 6.38
N GLU A 22 -1.66 5.94 6.57
CA GLU A 22 -1.34 5.09 7.72
C GLU A 22 0.14 4.67 7.70
N ALA A 23 0.66 4.33 6.51
CA ALA A 23 2.08 4.02 6.34
C ALA A 23 2.99 5.22 6.65
N GLU A 24 2.61 6.43 6.25
CA GLU A 24 3.32 7.66 6.56
C GLU A 24 3.31 7.95 8.06
N GLU A 25 2.17 7.79 8.74
CA GLU A 25 2.05 8.03 10.18
C GLU A 25 2.91 7.04 10.99
N GLU A 26 2.98 5.78 10.56
CA GLU A 26 3.72 4.73 11.28
C GLU A 26 5.23 4.73 10.96
N PHE A 27 5.60 4.91 9.69
CA PHE A 27 6.98 4.75 9.23
C PHE A 27 7.66 6.06 8.81
N GLY A 28 6.91 7.15 8.67
CA GLY A 28 7.39 8.39 8.08
C GLY A 28 7.72 8.24 6.60
N TYR A 29 8.47 9.21 6.06
CA TYR A 29 8.91 9.21 4.66
C TYR A 29 10.31 8.60 4.45
N ASP A 30 11.02 8.27 5.53
CA ASP A 30 12.36 7.72 5.45
C ASP A 30 12.27 6.21 5.23
N HIS A 31 12.33 5.82 3.96
CA HIS A 31 12.30 4.42 3.56
C HIS A 31 13.70 3.98 3.09
N PRO A 32 14.57 3.48 3.99
CA PRO A 32 15.95 3.16 3.67
C PRO A 32 16.11 2.04 2.63
N MET A 33 15.09 1.19 2.45
CA MET A 33 15.06 0.16 1.41
C MET A 33 14.52 0.66 0.05
N GLY A 34 14.16 1.94 -0.06
CA GLY A 34 13.61 2.56 -1.28
C GLY A 34 12.25 2.00 -1.72
N GLY A 35 11.63 1.16 -0.90
CA GLY A 35 10.33 0.54 -1.13
C GLY A 35 9.27 1.09 -0.19
N LEU A 36 8.02 0.98 -0.60
CA LEU A 36 6.87 1.35 0.20
C LEU A 36 6.47 0.19 1.12
N THR A 37 6.42 0.45 2.43
CA THR A 37 5.91 -0.50 3.43
C THR A 37 4.48 -0.13 3.77
N ILE A 38 3.53 -1.05 3.58
CA ILE A 38 2.13 -0.84 3.93
C ILE A 38 1.82 -1.59 5.23
N PRO A 39 1.31 -0.93 6.29
CA PRO A 39 0.97 -1.55 7.58
C PRO A 39 -0.34 -2.34 7.51
N CYS A 40 -0.46 -3.30 6.60
CA CYS A 40 -1.65 -4.14 6.49
C CYS A 40 -1.31 -5.62 6.33
N SER A 41 -2.26 -6.47 6.72
CA SER A 41 -2.16 -7.91 6.49
C SER A 41 -2.29 -8.23 5.00
N GLU A 42 -1.68 -9.35 4.57
CA GLU A 42 -1.75 -9.80 3.17
C GLU A 42 -3.20 -9.96 2.66
N ASP A 43 -4.11 -10.42 3.52
CA ASP A 43 -5.55 -10.55 3.22
C ASP A 43 -6.20 -9.20 2.93
N THR A 44 -5.96 -8.20 3.80
CA THR A 44 -6.46 -6.83 3.62
C THR A 44 -5.93 -6.23 2.32
N PHE A 45 -4.64 -6.40 2.03
CA PHE A 45 -4.04 -5.92 0.79
C PHE A 45 -4.69 -6.56 -0.45
N GLN A 46 -4.88 -7.89 -0.43
CA GLN A 46 -5.57 -8.60 -1.52
C GLN A 46 -7.02 -8.13 -1.69
N ARG A 47 -7.71 -7.88 -0.59
CA ARG A 47 -9.10 -7.39 -0.61
C ARG A 47 -9.18 -5.99 -1.20
N ILE A 48 -8.28 -5.08 -0.84
CA ILE A 48 -8.27 -3.72 -1.40
C ILE A 48 -7.91 -3.77 -2.88
N THR A 49 -6.86 -4.49 -3.24
CA THR A 49 -6.42 -4.62 -4.63
C THR A 49 -7.41 -5.37 -5.53
N SER A 50 -8.31 -6.20 -5.01
CA SER A 50 -9.35 -6.86 -5.81
C SER A 50 -10.49 -5.92 -6.21
N PHE A 51 -10.77 -4.88 -5.40
CA PHE A 51 -11.76 -3.85 -5.70
C PHE A 51 -11.27 -2.78 -6.67
N LEU A 52 -9.96 -2.69 -6.82
CA LEU A 52 -9.32 -1.84 -7.80
C LEU A 52 -9.15 -2.71 -9.06
N ASN A 53 -10.02 -2.55 -10.06
CA ASN A 53 -9.92 -3.17 -11.39
C ASN A 53 -10.01 -2.07 -12.45
#